data_AF-A0A0Q3WQ51-F1
#
_entry.id   AF-A0A0Q3WQ51-F1
#
_cell.length_a   1.000
_cell.length_b   1.000
_cell.length_c   1.000
_cell.angle_alpha   90.00
_cell.angle_beta   90.00
_cell.angle_gamma   90.00
#
_symmetry.space_group_name_H-M   'P 1'
#
loop_
_entity.id
_entity.type
_entity.pdbx_description
1 polymer ?
#
loop_
_entity_poly.entity_id
_entity_poly.type
_entity_poly.pdbx_seq_one_letter_code
_entity_poly.pdbx_strand_id
1 'polypeptide(L)'
;MQTILSQKVEQQIKKHKKMFEKYQCFNYIFRYRNNDYHYVAYYTSQNSVKGILIVTKDGIIVERNEAIKICRKINNYNNVIVSASRKIKDEINRPTEVMHHIKGWLDLYLKEVRFDIDPIKQDIEKIYSMADTFIEGQKELIDIEDFLIKSDTDVRLTNHILTEEHAKEAEQILSKYSLVIHKQGITQWETFDSIQKVLQYLEEHENNPKKKEYQSLRKQLSNYTNPRNVKRLQKSLDNYIDKRVGSVFDLPKGEAGIEAFKELDQKETEYCFQHDILPLLRN
;
A
#
# COMPACT_ATOMS: atom_id res chain seq x y z
N MET A 1 16.61 8.28 -21.47
CA MET A 1 17.19 9.58 -21.87
C MET A 1 17.71 10.26 -20.61
N GLN A 2 18.99 10.67 -20.55
CA GLN A 2 19.48 11.49 -19.43
C GLN A 2 18.98 12.92 -19.62
N THR A 3 18.39 13.52 -18.59
CA THR A 3 18.04 14.95 -18.60
C THR A 3 19.31 15.77 -18.77
N ILE A 4 19.43 16.51 -19.87
CA ILE A 4 20.56 17.41 -20.10
C ILE A 4 20.41 18.58 -19.13
N LEU A 5 21.31 18.66 -18.16
CA LEU A 5 21.31 19.73 -17.16
C LEU A 5 22.06 20.95 -17.70
N SER A 6 21.55 22.14 -17.36
CA SER A 6 22.31 23.36 -17.64
C SER A 6 23.58 23.42 -16.79
N GLN A 7 24.62 24.10 -17.27
CA GLN A 7 25.87 24.26 -16.49
C GLN A 7 25.61 24.89 -15.11
N LYS A 8 24.64 25.81 -15.02
CA LYS A 8 24.25 26.45 -13.76
C LYS A 8 23.68 25.43 -12.76
N VAL A 9 22.79 24.54 -13.22
CA VAL A 9 22.23 23.46 -12.39
C VAL A 9 23.34 22.52 -11.92
N GLU A 10 24.23 22.09 -12.82
CA GLU A 10 25.34 21.20 -12.44
C GLU A 10 26.28 21.82 -11.42
N GLN A 11 26.58 23.11 -11.54
CA GLN A 11 27.40 23.84 -10.58
C GLN A 11 26.77 23.82 -9.18
N GLN A 12 25.46 24.06 -9.08
CA GLN A 12 24.74 23.97 -7.81
C GLN A 12 24.78 22.56 -7.23
N ILE A 13 24.56 21.54 -8.07
CA ILE A 13 24.60 20.14 -7.63
C ILE A 13 25.96 19.79 -7.03
N LYS A 14 27.05 20.17 -7.72
CA LYS A 14 28.43 19.91 -7.27
C LYS A 14 28.76 20.67 -5.99
N LYS A 15 28.30 21.92 -5.85
CA LYS A 15 28.50 22.76 -4.65
C LYS A 15 27.89 22.14 -3.39
N HIS A 16 26.72 21.52 -3.48
CA HIS A 16 26.01 20.94 -2.34
C HIS A 16 26.33 19.46 -2.09
N LYS A 17 27.19 18.87 -2.92
CA LYS A 17 27.63 17.47 -2.82
C LYS A 17 28.75 17.34 -1.78
N LYS A 18 28.62 16.41 -0.83
CA LYS A 18 29.71 16.09 0.10
C LYS A 18 30.71 15.11 -0.51
N MET A 19 31.88 15.00 0.12
CA MET A 19 32.92 14.07 -0.30
C MET A 19 32.38 12.62 -0.32
N PHE A 20 32.79 11.84 -1.32
CA PHE A 20 32.37 10.44 -1.56
C PHE A 20 30.88 10.19 -1.87
N GLU A 21 30.07 11.24 -1.99
CA GLU A 21 28.70 11.06 -2.47
C GLU A 21 28.67 10.84 -3.99
N LYS A 22 27.58 10.27 -4.47
CA LYS A 22 27.14 10.34 -5.88
C LYS A 22 25.83 11.12 -5.91
N TYR A 23 25.47 11.71 -7.04
CA TYR A 23 24.18 12.36 -7.21
C TYR A 23 23.39 11.70 -8.34
N GLN A 24 22.07 11.76 -8.22
CA GLN A 24 21.13 11.39 -9.26
C GLN A 24 20.13 12.52 -9.41
N CYS A 25 20.05 13.08 -10.62
CA CYS A 25 18.91 13.90 -10.99
C CYS A 25 17.82 12.98 -11.54
N PHE A 26 16.59 13.21 -11.12
CA PHE A 26 15.46 12.48 -11.66
C PHE A 26 15.24 12.87 -13.13
N ASN A 27 14.75 11.93 -13.93
CA ASN A 27 14.62 12.05 -15.39
C ASN A 27 13.37 12.82 -15.84
N TYR A 28 12.79 13.60 -14.94
CA TYR A 28 11.64 14.46 -15.18
C TYR A 28 11.81 15.77 -14.41
N ILE A 29 11.09 16.79 -14.83
CA ILE A 29 11.01 18.09 -14.17
C ILE A 29 9.72 18.15 -13.36
N PHE A 30 9.75 18.74 -12.17
CA PHE A 30 8.53 19.05 -11.44
C PHE A 30 8.05 20.45 -11.79
N ARG A 31 6.79 20.61 -12.19
CA ARG A 31 6.18 21.90 -12.50
C ARG A 31 5.27 22.34 -11.36
N TYR A 32 5.61 23.47 -10.75
CA TYR A 32 4.87 24.06 -9.63
C TYR A 32 4.73 25.57 -9.85
N ARG A 33 3.49 26.08 -9.85
CA ARG A 33 3.19 27.52 -10.04
C ARG A 33 3.95 28.15 -11.23
N ASN A 34 3.95 27.47 -12.38
CA ASN A 34 4.63 27.87 -13.63
C ASN A 34 6.17 27.86 -13.61
N ASN A 35 6.79 27.37 -12.53
CA ASN A 35 8.23 27.15 -12.46
C ASN A 35 8.56 25.67 -12.60
N ASP A 36 9.73 25.41 -13.18
CA ASP A 36 10.26 24.08 -13.44
C ASP A 36 11.42 23.79 -12.49
N TYR A 37 11.36 22.67 -11.77
CA TYR A 37 12.34 22.29 -10.74
C TYR A 37 12.94 20.91 -11.01
N HIS A 38 14.23 20.76 -10.71
CA HIS A 38 14.92 19.50 -10.65
C HIS A 38 14.95 18.99 -9.21
N TYR A 39 14.72 17.68 -9.07
CA TYR A 39 14.92 16.95 -7.83
C TYR A 39 16.22 16.17 -7.91
N VAL A 40 17.15 16.47 -7.00
CA VAL A 40 18.47 15.85 -6.97
C VAL A 40 18.66 15.12 -5.66
N ALA A 41 18.89 13.81 -5.73
CA ALA A 41 19.20 12.99 -4.58
C ALA A 41 20.70 12.69 -4.53
N TYR A 42 21.29 12.79 -3.34
CA TYR A 42 22.68 12.44 -3.06
C TYR A 42 22.74 11.11 -2.31
N TYR A 43 23.62 10.22 -2.75
CA TYR A 43 23.76 8.87 -2.23
C TYR A 43 25.17 8.59 -1.74
N THR A 44 25.30 7.72 -0.75
CA THR A 44 26.58 7.08 -0.40
C THR A 44 26.98 6.03 -1.43
N SER A 45 28.18 5.48 -1.28
CA SER A 45 28.63 4.28 -2.00
C SER A 45 27.74 3.05 -1.76
N GLN A 46 27.01 3.00 -0.64
CA GLN A 46 26.08 1.94 -0.27
C GLN A 46 24.64 2.22 -0.74
N ASN A 47 24.43 3.20 -1.62
CA ASN A 47 23.11 3.59 -2.16
C ASN A 47 22.10 4.09 -1.12
N SER A 48 22.55 4.58 0.05
CA SER A 48 21.66 5.26 1.00
C SER A 48 21.56 6.75 0.67
N VAL A 49 20.35 7.31 0.62
CA VAL A 49 20.15 8.77 0.45
C VAL A 49 20.73 9.52 1.65
N LYS A 50 21.52 10.58 1.39
CA LYS A 50 22.13 11.47 2.41
C LYS A 50 21.81 12.94 2.19
N GLY A 51 21.12 13.26 1.11
CA GLY A 51 20.81 14.62 0.77
C GLY A 51 19.79 14.71 -0.34
N ILE A 52 18.99 15.76 -0.28
CA ILE A 52 18.04 16.15 -1.32
C ILE A 52 18.28 17.63 -1.61
N LEU A 53 18.32 18.00 -2.88
CA LEU A 53 18.37 19.39 -3.32
C LEU A 53 17.28 19.65 -4.36
N ILE A 54 16.54 20.72 -4.14
CA ILE A 54 15.59 21.28 -5.10
C ILE A 54 16.24 22.49 -5.75
N VAL A 55 16.32 22.50 -7.07
CA VAL A 55 16.92 23.59 -7.83
C VAL A 55 16.04 23.90 -9.03
N THR A 56 15.86 25.18 -9.36
CA THR A 56 15.10 25.54 -10.57
C THR A 56 15.85 25.09 -11.83
N LYS A 57 15.15 25.01 -12.96
CA LYS A 57 15.74 24.73 -14.28
C LYS A 57 16.88 25.68 -14.66
N ASP A 58 16.84 26.92 -14.15
CA ASP A 58 17.87 27.94 -14.39
C ASP A 58 19.06 27.87 -13.41
N GLY A 59 19.07 26.91 -12.48
CA GLY A 59 20.16 26.71 -11.52
C GLY A 59 20.08 27.62 -10.30
N ILE A 60 18.88 28.11 -9.95
CA ILE A 60 18.65 28.93 -8.75
C ILE A 60 18.26 28.01 -7.59
N ILE A 61 18.92 28.20 -6.44
CA ILE A 61 18.52 27.54 -5.19
C ILE A 61 17.29 28.27 -4.65
N VAL A 62 16.23 27.51 -4.43
CA VAL A 62 14.98 28.02 -3.89
C VAL A 62 15.05 28.12 -2.37
N GLU A 63 14.28 29.04 -1.81
CA GLU A 63 14.12 29.19 -0.36
C GLU A 63 13.63 27.88 0.28
N ARG A 64 14.09 27.62 1.50
CA ARG A 64 13.83 26.35 2.19
C ARG A 64 12.32 26.04 2.30
N ASN A 65 11.48 27.03 2.58
CA ASN A 65 10.02 26.83 2.69
C ASN A 65 9.37 26.38 1.36
N GLU A 66 9.88 26.85 0.23
CA GLU A 66 9.42 26.42 -1.09
C GLU A 66 9.97 25.03 -1.43
N ALA A 67 11.25 24.80 -1.14
CA ALA A 67 11.90 23.51 -1.29
C ALA A 67 11.16 22.40 -0.54
N ILE A 68 10.68 22.66 0.68
CA ILE A 68 9.90 21.70 1.48
C ILE A 68 8.64 21.27 0.75
N LYS A 69 7.86 22.22 0.21
CA LYS A 69 6.60 21.93 -0.50
C LYS A 69 6.83 21.10 -1.75
N ILE A 70 7.86 21.45 -2.52
CA ILE A 70 8.25 20.74 -3.74
C ILE A 70 8.76 19.33 -3.39
N CYS A 71 9.69 19.26 -2.45
CA CYS A 71 10.28 18.01 -1.97
C CYS A 71 9.22 17.02 -1.49
N ARG A 72 8.21 17.49 -0.75
CA ARG A 72 7.07 16.68 -0.31
C ARG A 72 6.32 16.06 -1.48
N LYS A 73 5.87 16.88 -2.43
CA LYS A 73 5.08 16.41 -3.59
C LYS A 73 5.86 15.40 -4.43
N ILE A 74 7.14 15.66 -4.67
CA ILE A 74 8.02 14.78 -5.45
C ILE A 74 8.30 13.47 -4.70
N ASN A 75 8.57 13.53 -3.39
CA ASN A 75 8.81 12.31 -2.60
C ASN A 75 7.55 11.45 -2.48
N ASN A 76 6.38 12.06 -2.26
CA ASN A 76 5.12 11.33 -2.25
C ASN A 76 4.95 10.59 -3.58
N TYR A 77 5.06 11.29 -4.71
CA TYR A 77 4.98 10.65 -6.02
C TYR A 77 5.99 9.51 -6.21
N ASN A 78 7.28 9.75 -5.93
CA ASN A 78 8.32 8.75 -6.10
C ASN A 78 8.14 7.53 -5.19
N ASN A 79 7.77 7.75 -3.92
CA ASN A 79 7.54 6.68 -2.97
C ASN A 79 6.38 5.79 -3.43
N VAL A 80 5.30 6.40 -3.91
CA VAL A 80 4.14 5.68 -4.44
C VAL A 80 4.54 4.85 -5.66
N ILE A 81 5.14 5.48 -6.66
CA ILE A 81 5.46 4.81 -7.92
C ILE A 81 6.51 3.71 -7.74
N VAL A 82 7.54 3.91 -6.92
CA VAL A 82 8.62 2.93 -6.75
C VAL A 82 8.26 1.87 -5.71
N SER A 83 7.73 2.28 -4.55
CA SER A 83 7.50 1.35 -3.43
C SER A 83 6.16 0.65 -3.55
N ALA A 84 5.10 1.36 -3.95
CA ALA A 84 3.79 0.75 -4.09
C ALA A 84 3.80 -0.21 -5.29
N SER A 85 4.31 0.16 -6.47
CA SER A 85 4.31 -0.74 -7.63
C SER A 85 5.00 -2.09 -7.37
N ARG A 86 6.09 -2.13 -6.58
CA ARG A 86 6.71 -3.41 -6.20
C ARG A 86 5.84 -4.22 -5.24
N LYS A 87 5.33 -3.58 -4.18
CA LYS A 87 4.49 -4.26 -3.17
C LYS A 87 3.16 -4.72 -3.77
N ILE A 88 2.55 -3.89 -4.61
CA ILE A 88 1.28 -4.14 -5.29
C ILE A 88 1.39 -5.35 -6.20
N LYS A 89 2.49 -5.52 -6.94
CA LYS A 89 2.70 -6.70 -7.79
C LYS A 89 2.67 -8.01 -7.01
N ASP A 90 3.22 -8.04 -5.81
CA ASP A 90 3.18 -9.25 -4.97
C ASP A 90 1.76 -9.55 -4.47
N GLU A 91 0.93 -8.52 -4.27
CA GLU A 91 -0.45 -8.65 -3.83
C GLU A 91 -1.41 -8.98 -4.97
N ILE A 92 -1.27 -8.37 -6.15
CA ILE A 92 -2.16 -8.57 -7.31
C ILE A 92 -2.03 -9.98 -7.87
N ASN A 93 -0.87 -10.60 -7.80
CA ASN A 93 -0.71 -11.98 -8.30
C ASN A 93 -1.34 -13.03 -7.37
N ARG A 94 -2.02 -12.62 -6.28
CA ARG A 94 -2.70 -13.56 -5.39
C ARG A 94 -3.98 -14.08 -6.06
N PRO A 95 -4.12 -15.41 -6.20
CA PRO A 95 -5.29 -16.00 -6.83
C PRO A 95 -6.56 -15.74 -6.02
N THR A 96 -7.59 -15.16 -6.65
CA THR A 96 -8.93 -14.96 -6.05
C THR A 96 -9.82 -16.19 -6.20
N GLU A 97 -9.40 -17.17 -6.99
CA GLU A 97 -10.12 -18.43 -7.22
C GLU A 97 -10.42 -19.15 -5.90
N VAL A 98 -9.51 -19.06 -4.92
CA VAL A 98 -9.73 -19.63 -3.58
C VAL A 98 -10.92 -18.96 -2.89
N MET A 99 -11.06 -17.64 -3.00
CA MET A 99 -12.19 -16.90 -2.41
C MET A 99 -13.49 -17.22 -3.14
N HIS A 100 -13.47 -17.30 -4.47
CA HIS A 100 -14.62 -17.74 -5.25
C HIS A 100 -15.06 -19.17 -4.89
N HIS A 101 -14.12 -20.08 -4.67
CA HIS A 101 -14.42 -21.43 -4.21
C HIS A 101 -15.01 -21.44 -2.80
N ILE A 102 -14.44 -20.69 -1.85
CA ILE A 102 -14.99 -20.56 -0.49
C ILE A 102 -16.43 -20.07 -0.58
N LYS A 103 -16.70 -18.98 -1.32
CA LYS A 103 -18.06 -18.46 -1.52
C LYS A 103 -19.00 -19.51 -2.12
N GLY A 104 -18.58 -20.19 -3.18
CA GLY A 104 -19.40 -21.22 -3.83
C GLY A 104 -19.77 -22.36 -2.88
N TRP A 105 -18.85 -22.78 -2.00
CA TRP A 105 -19.14 -23.77 -0.97
C TRP A 105 -20.08 -23.25 0.10
N LEU A 106 -19.86 -22.03 0.58
CA LEU A 106 -20.75 -21.39 1.56
C LEU A 106 -22.15 -21.18 1.00
N ASP A 107 -22.30 -20.81 -0.27
CA ASP A 107 -23.61 -20.67 -0.94
C ASP A 107 -24.37 -22.00 -1.02
N LEU A 108 -23.66 -23.10 -1.33
CA LEU A 108 -24.25 -24.44 -1.32
C LEU A 108 -24.72 -24.84 0.08
N TYR A 109 -23.96 -24.46 1.10
CA TYR A 109 -24.30 -24.72 2.49
C TYR A 109 -25.48 -23.86 2.96
N LEU A 110 -25.47 -22.55 2.70
CA LEU A 110 -26.55 -21.62 3.04
C LEU A 110 -27.88 -22.02 2.40
N LYS A 111 -27.88 -22.63 1.21
CA LYS A 111 -29.10 -23.12 0.55
C LYS A 111 -29.74 -24.35 1.24
N GLU A 112 -28.98 -25.09 2.03
CA GLU A 112 -29.42 -26.37 2.62
C GLU A 112 -29.68 -26.28 4.13
N VAL A 113 -29.15 -25.25 4.78
CA VAL A 113 -29.33 -25.01 6.20
C VAL A 113 -30.69 -24.38 6.45
N ARG A 114 -31.43 -24.90 7.43
CA ARG A 114 -32.59 -24.18 7.97
C ARG A 114 -32.07 -22.96 8.74
N PHE A 115 -32.22 -21.79 8.11
CA PHE A 115 -31.70 -20.48 8.54
C PHE A 115 -32.06 -20.03 9.96
N ASP A 116 -32.97 -20.74 10.63
CA ASP A 116 -33.55 -20.35 11.91
C ASP A 116 -32.97 -21.16 13.09
N ILE A 117 -32.10 -22.16 12.84
CA ILE A 117 -31.70 -23.16 13.84
C ILE A 117 -30.18 -23.34 13.94
N ASP A 118 -29.41 -22.98 12.91
CA ASP A 118 -28.00 -23.34 12.85
C ASP A 118 -27.07 -22.38 13.62
N PRO A 119 -26.33 -22.87 14.64
CA PRO A 119 -25.49 -22.05 15.50
C PRO A 119 -24.32 -21.37 14.78
N ILE A 120 -23.92 -21.82 13.58
CA ILE A 120 -22.75 -21.27 12.86
C ILE A 120 -23.10 -20.25 11.77
N LYS A 121 -24.37 -19.87 11.62
CA LYS A 121 -24.82 -18.94 10.56
C LYS A 121 -24.04 -17.62 10.54
N GLN A 122 -23.93 -16.95 11.70
CA GLN A 122 -23.24 -15.66 11.80
C GLN A 122 -21.74 -15.81 11.48
N ASP A 123 -21.14 -16.94 11.82
CA ASP A 123 -19.73 -17.21 11.52
C ASP A 123 -19.52 -17.45 10.02
N ILE A 124 -20.48 -18.09 9.33
CA ILE A 124 -20.47 -18.24 7.87
C ILE A 124 -20.62 -16.90 7.16
N GLU A 125 -21.57 -16.05 7.60
CA GLU A 125 -21.77 -14.72 7.03
C GLU A 125 -20.50 -13.86 7.12
N LYS A 126 -19.74 -13.99 8.21
CA LYS A 126 -18.43 -13.33 8.36
C LYS A 126 -17.39 -13.86 7.38
N ILE A 127 -17.28 -15.18 7.20
CA ILE A 127 -16.35 -15.77 6.21
C ILE A 127 -16.75 -15.36 4.79
N TYR A 128 -18.05 -15.27 4.51
CA TYR A 128 -18.56 -14.79 3.24
C TYR A 128 -18.16 -13.34 2.98
N SER A 129 -18.38 -12.46 3.96
CA SER A 129 -17.98 -11.05 3.90
C SER A 129 -16.47 -10.87 3.77
N MET A 130 -15.68 -11.72 4.44
CA MET A 130 -14.23 -11.77 4.24
C MET A 130 -13.88 -12.10 2.79
N ALA A 131 -14.48 -13.13 2.20
CA ALA A 131 -14.22 -13.49 0.81
C ALA A 131 -14.59 -12.35 -0.16
N ASP A 132 -15.71 -11.65 0.07
CA ASP A 132 -16.10 -10.47 -0.71
C ASP A 132 -15.08 -9.34 -0.59
N THR A 133 -14.62 -9.02 0.62
CA THR A 133 -13.58 -8.01 0.86
C THR A 133 -12.32 -8.30 0.06
N PHE A 134 -11.91 -9.57 -0.04
CA PHE A 134 -10.73 -9.94 -0.81
C PHE A 134 -10.96 -9.85 -2.33
N ILE A 135 -12.12 -10.30 -2.82
CA ILE A 135 -12.45 -10.23 -4.26
C ILE A 135 -12.56 -8.77 -4.73
N GLU A 136 -13.26 -7.93 -3.97
CA GLU A 136 -13.40 -6.50 -4.27
C GLU A 136 -12.05 -5.79 -4.16
N GLY A 137 -11.31 -6.05 -3.07
CA GLY A 137 -9.97 -5.48 -2.89
C GLY A 137 -9.03 -5.84 -4.03
N GLN A 138 -9.10 -7.07 -4.56
CA GLN A 138 -8.29 -7.47 -5.71
C GLN A 138 -8.58 -6.62 -6.96
N LYS A 139 -9.87 -6.33 -7.24
CA LYS A 139 -10.24 -5.46 -8.37
C LYS A 139 -9.67 -4.05 -8.17
N GLU A 140 -9.79 -3.52 -6.96
CA GLU A 140 -9.23 -2.21 -6.64
C GLU A 140 -7.70 -2.16 -6.78
N LEU A 141 -7.00 -3.23 -6.41
CA LEU A 141 -5.54 -3.31 -6.57
C LEU A 141 -5.14 -3.30 -8.05
N ILE A 142 -5.87 -4.01 -8.93
CA ILE A 142 -5.63 -3.99 -10.37
C ILE A 142 -5.79 -2.58 -10.93
N ASP A 143 -6.89 -1.89 -10.60
CA ASP A 143 -7.12 -0.51 -11.03
C ASP A 143 -5.99 0.43 -10.57
N ILE A 144 -5.50 0.21 -9.35
CA ILE A 144 -4.37 0.96 -8.78
C ILE A 144 -3.08 0.69 -9.57
N GLU A 145 -2.75 -0.56 -9.90
CA GLU A 145 -1.55 -0.88 -10.69
C GLU A 145 -1.62 -0.25 -12.08
N ASP A 146 -2.75 -0.35 -12.76
CA ASP A 146 -2.96 0.25 -14.07
C ASP A 146 -2.74 1.78 -14.02
N PHE A 147 -3.26 2.43 -12.98
CA PHE A 147 -3.01 3.85 -12.75
C PHE A 147 -1.51 4.14 -12.56
N LEU A 148 -0.82 3.39 -11.70
CA LEU A 148 0.59 3.61 -11.40
C LEU A 148 1.47 3.43 -12.64
N ILE A 149 1.22 2.41 -13.44
CA ILE A 149 1.95 2.15 -14.70
C ILE A 149 1.72 3.31 -15.68
N LYS A 150 0.47 3.73 -15.86
CA LYS A 150 0.12 4.83 -16.77
C LYS A 150 0.75 6.14 -16.31
N SER A 151 0.67 6.46 -15.03
CA SER A 151 1.23 7.68 -14.45
C SER A 151 2.76 7.71 -14.53
N ASP A 152 3.44 6.60 -14.22
CA ASP A 152 4.91 6.52 -14.34
C ASP A 152 5.36 6.65 -15.79
N THR A 153 4.64 6.00 -16.71
CA THR A 153 4.92 6.09 -18.15
C THR A 153 4.78 7.53 -18.63
N ASP A 154 3.68 8.20 -18.28
CA ASP A 154 3.44 9.59 -18.66
C ASP A 154 4.55 10.52 -18.15
N VAL A 155 4.87 10.46 -16.85
CA VAL A 155 5.83 11.35 -16.22
C VAL A 155 7.27 11.05 -16.60
N ARG A 156 7.68 9.77 -16.65
CA ARG A 156 9.10 9.40 -16.83
C ARG A 156 9.49 9.07 -18.26
N LEU A 157 8.56 8.62 -19.10
CA LEU A 157 8.87 8.08 -20.43
C LEU A 157 8.29 8.95 -21.56
N THR A 158 7.13 9.56 -21.37
CA THR A 158 6.44 10.32 -22.43
C THR A 158 6.67 11.83 -22.30
N ASN A 159 6.22 12.44 -21.22
CA ASN A 159 6.18 13.90 -21.07
C ASN A 159 7.38 14.47 -20.32
N HIS A 160 8.08 13.67 -19.50
CA HIS A 160 9.19 14.12 -18.65
C HIS A 160 8.82 15.27 -17.69
N ILE A 161 7.54 15.39 -17.33
CA ILE A 161 7.01 16.44 -16.45
C ILE A 161 6.11 15.82 -15.39
N LEU A 162 6.43 16.08 -14.13
CA LEU A 162 5.58 15.82 -12.98
C LEU A 162 4.83 17.11 -12.62
N THR A 163 3.51 17.08 -12.55
CA THR A 163 2.68 18.22 -12.15
C THR A 163 2.20 18.08 -10.70
N GLU A 164 1.60 19.13 -10.16
CA GLU A 164 0.91 19.04 -8.86
C GLU A 164 -0.24 18.04 -8.87
N GLU A 165 -0.93 17.90 -10.00
CA GLU A 165 -2.04 16.97 -10.18
C GLU A 165 -1.54 15.53 -10.09
N HIS A 166 -0.48 15.18 -10.83
CA HIS A 166 0.14 13.85 -10.74
C HIS A 166 0.55 13.49 -9.31
N ALA A 167 1.13 14.44 -8.57
CA ALA A 167 1.52 14.21 -7.18
C ALA A 167 0.31 13.98 -6.26
N LYS A 168 -0.79 14.73 -6.46
CA LYS A 168 -2.04 14.60 -5.71
C LYS A 168 -2.74 13.27 -6.01
N GLU A 169 -2.81 12.87 -7.27
CA GLU A 169 -3.40 11.59 -7.67
C GLU A 169 -2.60 10.42 -7.10
N ALA A 170 -1.26 10.48 -7.16
CA ALA A 170 -0.41 9.46 -6.55
C ALA A 170 -0.65 9.32 -5.04
N GLU A 171 -0.80 10.43 -4.32
CA GLU A 171 -1.16 10.42 -2.89
C GLU A 171 -2.52 9.75 -2.64
N GLN A 172 -3.55 10.10 -3.42
CA GLN A 172 -4.87 9.47 -3.31
C GLN A 172 -4.82 7.96 -3.59
N ILE A 173 -4.02 7.55 -4.58
CA ILE A 173 -3.84 6.14 -4.95
C ILE A 173 -3.12 5.37 -3.85
N LEU A 174 -2.13 5.98 -3.19
CA LEU A 174 -1.50 5.39 -2.02
C LEU A 174 -2.49 5.18 -0.88
N SER A 175 -3.28 6.20 -0.53
CA SER A 175 -4.30 6.05 0.52
C SER A 175 -5.31 4.96 0.17
N LYS A 176 -5.71 4.86 -1.11
CA LYS A 176 -6.62 3.79 -1.58
C LYS A 176 -5.97 2.41 -1.43
N TYR A 177 -4.72 2.26 -1.88
CA TYR A 177 -3.95 1.02 -1.70
C TYR A 177 -3.85 0.65 -0.21
N SER A 178 -3.46 1.61 0.64
CA SER A 178 -3.30 1.39 2.06
C SER A 178 -4.61 0.88 2.67
N LEU A 179 -5.72 1.53 2.34
CA LEU A 179 -7.04 1.16 2.81
C LEU A 179 -7.46 -0.25 2.38
N VAL A 180 -7.22 -0.65 1.13
CA VAL A 180 -7.55 -2.00 0.64
C VAL A 180 -6.80 -3.07 1.44
N ILE A 181 -5.49 -2.90 1.61
CA ILE A 181 -4.67 -3.88 2.36
C ILE A 181 -5.09 -3.92 3.83
N HIS A 182 -5.38 -2.76 4.44
CA HIS A 182 -5.84 -2.69 5.82
C HIS A 182 -7.18 -3.42 6.01
N LYS A 183 -8.17 -3.16 5.15
CA LYS A 183 -9.47 -3.84 5.15
C LYS A 183 -9.30 -5.36 5.05
N GLN A 184 -8.52 -5.83 4.08
CA GLN A 184 -8.27 -7.28 3.91
C GLN A 184 -7.63 -7.88 5.17
N GLY A 185 -6.61 -7.22 5.73
CA GLY A 185 -5.90 -7.69 6.91
C GLY A 185 -6.77 -7.75 8.17
N ILE A 186 -7.51 -6.68 8.47
CA ILE A 186 -8.39 -6.62 9.65
C ILE A 186 -9.59 -7.56 9.48
N THR A 187 -10.26 -7.60 8.33
CA THR A 187 -11.37 -8.52 8.12
C THR A 187 -10.91 -9.97 8.27
N GLN A 188 -9.72 -10.33 7.77
CA GLN A 188 -9.16 -11.66 7.98
C GLN A 188 -8.88 -11.94 9.47
N TRP A 189 -8.33 -10.97 10.19
CA TRP A 189 -8.04 -11.08 11.62
C TRP A 189 -9.30 -11.28 12.44
N GLU A 190 -10.33 -10.47 12.20
CA GLU A 190 -11.61 -10.52 12.92
C GLU A 190 -12.43 -11.77 12.60
N THR A 191 -12.20 -12.39 11.45
CA THR A 191 -12.89 -13.60 11.00
C THR A 191 -12.24 -14.89 11.52
N PHE A 192 -11.07 -14.82 12.16
CA PHE A 192 -10.31 -15.99 12.61
C PHE A 192 -11.13 -16.94 13.51
N ASP A 193 -11.78 -16.42 14.55
CA ASP A 193 -12.57 -17.24 15.47
C ASP A 193 -13.77 -17.89 14.77
N SER A 194 -14.37 -17.18 13.82
CA SER A 194 -15.48 -17.70 13.00
C SER A 194 -15.01 -18.86 12.11
N ILE A 195 -13.82 -18.77 11.51
CA ILE A 195 -13.25 -19.88 10.74
C ILE A 195 -13.02 -21.11 11.62
N GLN A 196 -12.54 -20.95 12.86
CA GLN A 196 -12.34 -22.07 13.79
C GLN A 196 -13.66 -22.79 14.12
N LYS A 197 -14.72 -22.03 14.42
CA LYS A 197 -16.03 -22.60 14.72
C LYS A 197 -16.62 -23.35 13.52
N VAL A 198 -16.50 -22.78 12.32
CA VAL A 198 -16.96 -23.45 11.09
C VAL A 198 -16.14 -24.71 10.82
N LEU A 199 -14.82 -24.68 11.03
CA LEU A 199 -13.97 -25.88 10.89
C LEU A 199 -14.39 -26.98 11.87
N GLN A 200 -14.61 -26.65 13.14
CA GLN A 200 -15.09 -27.61 14.15
C GLN A 200 -16.46 -28.19 13.74
N TYR A 201 -17.38 -27.35 13.31
CA TYR A 201 -18.69 -27.82 12.84
C TYR A 201 -18.57 -28.78 11.65
N LEU A 202 -17.70 -28.49 10.68
CA LEU A 202 -17.47 -29.37 9.51
C LEU A 202 -16.85 -30.71 9.93
N GLU A 203 -16.08 -30.75 11.01
CA GLU A 203 -15.51 -31.98 11.59
C GLU A 203 -16.59 -32.84 12.26
N GLU A 204 -17.47 -32.21 13.04
CA GLU A 204 -18.58 -32.90 13.73
C GLU A 204 -19.60 -33.50 12.73
N HIS A 205 -19.66 -32.97 11.51
CA HIS A 205 -20.55 -33.42 10.44
C HIS A 205 -19.83 -34.21 9.33
N GLU A 206 -18.75 -34.94 9.65
CA GLU A 206 -17.93 -35.67 8.65
C GLU A 206 -18.73 -36.72 7.82
N ASN A 207 -19.84 -37.24 8.36
CA ASN A 207 -20.70 -38.22 7.69
C ASN A 207 -21.72 -37.59 6.72
N ASN A 208 -21.58 -36.30 6.38
CA ASN A 208 -22.45 -35.62 5.44
C ASN A 208 -22.34 -36.25 4.02
N PRO A 209 -23.47 -36.46 3.30
CA PRO A 209 -23.48 -36.93 1.91
C PRO A 209 -22.57 -36.13 0.96
N LYS A 210 -22.29 -34.86 1.27
CA LYS A 210 -21.36 -33.96 0.56
C LYS A 210 -19.95 -33.93 1.15
N LYS A 211 -19.45 -35.11 1.54
CA LYS A 211 -18.15 -35.24 2.21
C LYS A 211 -16.98 -34.62 1.43
N LYS A 212 -16.99 -34.70 0.10
CA LYS A 212 -15.89 -34.17 -0.75
C LYS A 212 -15.84 -32.65 -0.73
N GLU A 213 -17.01 -32.03 -0.81
CA GLU A 213 -17.26 -30.60 -0.76
C GLU A 213 -16.80 -30.04 0.59
N TYR A 214 -17.22 -30.68 1.68
CA TYR A 214 -16.85 -30.30 3.04
C TYR A 214 -15.34 -30.44 3.29
N GLN A 215 -14.72 -31.52 2.80
CA GLN A 215 -13.27 -31.69 2.87
C GLN A 215 -12.50 -30.62 2.09
N SER A 216 -13.03 -30.20 0.94
CA SER A 216 -12.43 -29.12 0.14
C SER A 216 -12.49 -27.77 0.88
N LEU A 217 -13.68 -27.40 1.39
CA LEU A 217 -13.87 -26.19 2.19
C LEU A 217 -12.99 -26.21 3.45
N ARG A 218 -12.96 -27.33 4.18
CA ARG A 218 -12.10 -27.52 5.37
C ARG A 218 -10.62 -27.31 5.03
N LYS A 219 -10.14 -27.89 3.93
CA LYS A 219 -8.75 -27.71 3.48
C LYS A 219 -8.44 -26.24 3.19
N GLN A 220 -9.34 -25.52 2.50
CA GLN A 220 -9.15 -24.11 2.19
C GLN A 220 -9.15 -23.24 3.45
N LEU A 221 -10.13 -23.41 4.33
CA LEU A 221 -10.25 -22.68 5.59
C LEU A 221 -9.09 -22.96 6.57
N SER A 222 -8.57 -24.19 6.59
CA SER A 222 -7.43 -24.57 7.46
C SER A 222 -6.14 -23.78 7.19
N ASN A 223 -5.99 -23.23 5.98
CA ASN A 223 -4.85 -22.38 5.65
C ASN A 223 -4.89 -21.05 6.42
N TYR A 224 -6.09 -20.54 6.71
CA TYR A 224 -6.29 -19.28 7.44
C TYR A 224 -6.11 -19.47 8.94
N THR A 225 -6.27 -20.70 9.43
CA THR A 225 -6.09 -21.03 10.84
C THR A 225 -4.72 -21.59 11.18
N ASN A 226 -3.87 -21.84 10.17
CA ASN A 226 -2.51 -22.31 10.37
C ASN A 226 -1.71 -21.33 11.26
N PRO A 227 -1.11 -21.77 12.39
CA PRO A 227 -0.41 -20.88 13.32
C PRO A 227 0.71 -20.05 12.68
N ARG A 228 1.38 -20.56 11.64
CA ARG A 228 2.40 -19.79 10.91
C ARG A 228 1.79 -18.63 10.13
N ASN A 229 0.65 -18.86 9.49
CA ASN A 229 -0.05 -17.84 8.71
C ASN A 229 -0.68 -16.78 9.62
N VAL A 230 -1.24 -17.19 10.76
CA VAL A 230 -1.76 -16.27 11.79
C VAL A 230 -0.67 -15.36 12.32
N LYS A 231 0.49 -15.91 12.71
CA LYS A 231 1.64 -15.11 13.15
C LYS A 231 2.14 -14.17 12.06
N ARG A 232 2.12 -14.60 10.80
CA ARG A 232 2.50 -13.75 9.66
C ARG A 232 1.51 -12.60 9.48
N LEU A 233 0.20 -12.85 9.57
CA LEU A 233 -0.84 -11.83 9.50
C LEU A 233 -0.69 -10.82 10.64
N GLN A 234 -0.56 -11.31 11.89
CA GLN A 234 -0.36 -10.45 13.06
C GLN A 234 0.87 -9.56 12.87
N LYS A 235 2.00 -10.14 12.46
CA LYS A 235 3.22 -9.36 12.18
C LYS A 235 3.03 -8.36 11.05
N SER A 236 2.24 -8.69 10.03
CA SER A 236 1.94 -7.78 8.93
C SER A 236 1.14 -6.57 9.43
N LEU A 237 0.13 -6.80 10.27
CA LEU A 237 -0.68 -5.74 10.90
C LEU A 237 0.16 -4.90 11.89
N ASP A 238 0.96 -5.54 12.73
CA ASP A 238 1.83 -4.90 13.73
C ASP A 238 2.88 -3.95 13.12
N ASN A 239 3.32 -4.23 11.90
CA ASN A 239 4.32 -3.42 11.19
C ASN A 239 3.71 -2.67 10.01
N TYR A 240 2.37 -2.59 9.96
CA TYR A 240 1.68 -1.90 8.89
C TYR A 240 1.92 -0.39 8.98
N ILE A 241 1.72 0.18 10.19
CA ILE A 241 2.05 1.56 10.54
C ILE A 241 3.36 1.55 11.34
N ASP A 242 4.20 2.57 11.15
CA ASP A 242 5.37 2.81 11.97
C ASP A 242 5.00 2.90 13.46
N LYS A 243 5.66 2.08 14.28
CA LYS A 243 5.40 2.00 15.73
C LYS A 243 5.65 3.31 16.47
N ARG A 244 6.40 4.25 15.89
CA ARG A 244 6.59 5.61 16.40
C ARG A 244 5.29 6.44 16.31
N VAL A 245 4.37 6.05 15.44
CA VAL A 245 3.15 6.79 15.10
C VAL A 245 1.91 6.20 15.79
N GLY A 246 1.79 4.86 15.79
CA GLY A 246 0.69 4.14 16.43
C GLY A 246 0.62 2.67 16.02
N SER A 247 -0.53 2.04 16.27
CA SER A 247 -0.80 0.63 15.98
C SER A 247 -2.20 0.46 15.41
N VAL A 248 -2.35 -0.41 14.41
CA VAL A 248 -3.66 -0.76 13.83
C VAL A 248 -4.53 -1.56 14.80
N PHE A 249 -3.94 -2.18 15.82
CA PHE A 249 -4.67 -2.93 16.84
C PHE A 249 -5.35 -2.03 17.88
N ASP A 250 -4.94 -0.77 17.96
CA ASP A 250 -5.55 0.21 18.88
C ASP A 250 -6.77 0.89 18.26
N LEU A 251 -7.08 0.59 16.99
CA LEU A 251 -8.20 1.18 16.27
C LEU A 251 -9.53 0.54 16.67
N PRO A 252 -10.64 1.31 16.69
CA PRO A 252 -11.96 0.75 16.88
C PRO A 252 -12.31 -0.24 15.75
N LYS A 253 -13.27 -1.12 15.99
CA LYS A 253 -13.73 -2.09 14.98
C LYS A 253 -14.72 -1.46 14.00
N GLY A 254 -14.86 -2.09 12.82
CA GLY A 254 -15.83 -1.69 11.79
C GLY A 254 -15.52 -0.35 11.13
N GLU A 255 -16.56 0.38 10.69
CA GLU A 255 -16.43 1.63 9.92
C GLU A 255 -15.66 2.74 10.68
N ALA A 256 -15.86 2.85 11.99
CA ALA A 256 -15.11 3.79 12.81
C ALA A 256 -13.60 3.52 12.77
N GLY A 257 -13.22 2.23 12.70
CA GLY A 257 -11.83 1.80 12.55
C GLY A 257 -11.22 2.21 11.22
N ILE A 258 -12.01 2.13 10.15
CA ILE A 258 -11.60 2.53 8.80
C ILE A 258 -11.29 4.04 8.74
N GLU A 259 -12.14 4.88 9.32
CA GLU A 259 -11.86 6.32 9.34
C GLU A 259 -10.65 6.65 10.23
N ALA A 260 -10.55 6.03 11.41
CA ALA A 260 -9.39 6.20 12.28
C ALA A 260 -8.08 5.72 11.63
N PHE A 261 -8.15 4.66 10.82
CA PHE A 261 -7.01 4.19 10.03
C PHE A 261 -6.54 5.23 9.01
N LYS A 262 -7.46 5.89 8.28
CA LYS A 262 -7.09 6.95 7.31
C LYS A 262 -6.36 8.10 8.00
N GLU A 263 -6.82 8.50 9.18
CA GLU A 263 -6.15 9.54 9.97
C GLU A 263 -4.76 9.08 10.42
N LEU A 264 -4.63 7.82 10.84
CA LEU A 264 -3.35 7.25 11.27
C LEU A 264 -2.35 7.14 10.11
N ASP A 265 -2.78 6.71 8.93
CA ASP A 265 -1.97 6.63 7.69
C ASP A 265 -1.48 8.02 7.24
N GLN A 266 -2.34 9.04 7.32
CA GLN A 266 -1.94 10.44 7.07
C GLN A 266 -0.91 10.94 8.08
N LYS A 267 -1.13 10.63 9.36
CA LYS A 267 -0.20 11.00 10.43
C LYS A 267 1.16 10.32 10.25
N GLU A 268 1.18 9.06 9.81
CA GLU A 268 2.42 8.35 9.50
C GLU A 268 3.16 9.01 8.32
N THR A 269 2.44 9.31 7.24
CA THR A 269 3.01 9.99 6.07
C THR A 269 3.65 11.32 6.46
N GLU A 270 2.98 12.13 7.28
CA GLU A 270 3.54 13.38 7.80
C GLU A 270 4.76 13.15 8.67
N TYR A 271 4.68 12.20 9.60
CA TYR A 271 5.77 11.87 10.51
C TYR A 271 7.02 11.42 9.76
N CYS A 272 6.90 10.48 8.82
CA CYS A 272 7.98 10.00 7.98
C CYS A 272 8.57 11.13 7.13
N PHE A 273 7.74 12.02 6.59
CA PHE A 273 8.26 13.19 5.87
C PHE A 273 9.08 14.11 6.80
N GLN A 274 8.56 14.44 7.98
CA GLN A 274 9.23 15.35 8.92
C GLN A 274 10.52 14.78 9.52
N HIS A 275 10.54 13.49 9.83
CA HIS A 275 11.63 12.86 10.56
C HIS A 275 12.65 12.15 9.66
N ASP A 276 12.24 11.64 8.50
CA ASP A 276 13.11 10.81 7.67
C ASP A 276 13.53 11.52 6.36
N ILE A 277 12.67 12.39 5.81
CA ILE A 277 12.93 13.08 4.52
C ILE A 277 13.42 14.52 4.70
N LEU A 278 12.70 15.32 5.50
CA LEU A 278 12.99 16.75 5.70
C LEU A 278 14.43 17.01 6.21
N PRO A 279 15.01 16.20 7.11
CA PRO A 279 16.41 16.38 7.54
C PRO A 279 17.43 16.19 6.42
N LEU A 280 17.05 15.53 5.32
CA LEU A 280 17.92 15.33 4.16
C LEU A 280 17.91 16.54 3.22
N LEU A 281 16.95 17.47 3.35
CA LEU A 281 16.83 18.63 2.48
C LEU A 281 17.95 19.65 2.73
N ARG A 282 18.75 19.91 1.68
CA ARG A 282 19.96 20.75 1.71
C ARG A 282 19.75 22.20 1.26
N ASN A 283 18.55 22.53 0.79
CA ASN A 283 18.14 23.91 0.53
C ASN A 283 18.25 24.78 1.78
#